data_AF-A0A317MZU8-F1
#
_entry.id   AF-A0A317MZU8-F1
#
_cell.length_a   1.000
_cell.length_b   1.000
_cell.length_c   1.000
_cell.angle_alpha   90.00
_cell.angle_beta   90.00
_cell.angle_gamma   90.00
#
_symmetry.space_group_name_H-M   'P 1'
#
loop_
_entity.id
_entity.type
_entity.pdbx_description
1 polymer ?
#
loop_
_entity_poly.entity_id
_entity_poly.type
_entity_poly.pdbx_seq_one_letter_code
_entity_poly.pdbx_strand_id
1 'polypeptide(L)'
;MRMELIVFPLLLSATASAGPLEECRSSVGADGDVAACLTLRLQTANEGLAGTERDLRKEMRELDARRGGRKAVPAFERSASAFRNYRSAHCAFIEIRMDNRDEAPLARTACEVQLTDERLTELLIR
;
A
#
# COMPACT_ATOMS: atom_id res chain seq x y z
N MET A 1 -13.42 54.27 -15.90
CA MET A 1 -12.36 53.32 -15.51
C MET A 1 -13.00 51.96 -15.27
N ARG A 2 -12.71 50.97 -16.12
CA ARG A 2 -13.19 49.59 -15.95
C ARG A 2 -12.15 48.83 -15.12
N MET A 3 -12.59 48.26 -14.00
CA MET A 3 -11.77 47.47 -13.10
C MET A 3 -11.96 46.00 -13.48
N GLU A 4 -11.02 45.47 -14.26
CA GLU A 4 -11.02 44.07 -14.69
C GLU A 4 -10.54 43.20 -13.52
N LEU A 5 -11.45 42.39 -12.97
CA LEU A 5 -11.14 41.36 -11.97
C LEU A 5 -10.42 40.19 -12.65
N ILE A 6 -9.12 40.08 -12.42
CA ILE A 6 -8.32 38.93 -12.86
C ILE A 6 -8.66 37.75 -11.94
N VAL A 7 -9.41 36.77 -12.47
CA VAL A 7 -9.64 35.48 -11.82
C VAL A 7 -8.47 34.55 -12.17
N PHE A 8 -7.63 34.24 -11.18
CA PHE A 8 -6.51 33.31 -11.32
C PHE A 8 -7.02 31.88 -11.05
N PRO A 9 -6.97 30.94 -12.01
CA PRO A 9 -7.39 29.57 -11.75
C PRO A 9 -6.32 28.88 -10.90
N LEU A 10 -6.67 28.56 -9.65
CA LEU A 10 -5.89 27.68 -8.78
C LEU A 10 -5.98 26.25 -9.35
N LEU A 11 -5.00 25.87 -10.16
CA LEU A 11 -4.75 24.48 -10.52
C LEU A 11 -4.22 23.77 -9.27
N LEU A 12 -5.10 23.01 -8.59
CA LEU A 12 -4.67 22.06 -7.56
C LEU A 12 -3.84 20.97 -8.26
N SER A 13 -2.52 21.10 -8.21
CA SER A 13 -1.61 20.00 -8.57
C SER A 13 -1.77 18.89 -7.53
N ALA A 14 -2.63 17.92 -7.82
CA ALA A 14 -2.62 16.66 -7.09
C ALA A 14 -1.25 16.01 -7.34
N THR A 15 -0.40 15.96 -6.31
CA THR A 15 0.83 15.18 -6.35
C THR A 15 0.41 13.71 -6.40
N ALA A 16 0.29 13.14 -7.61
CA ALA A 16 0.28 11.70 -7.76
C ALA A 16 1.62 11.20 -7.19
N SER A 17 1.58 10.56 -6.03
CA SER A 17 2.74 9.85 -5.51
C SER A 17 3.15 8.83 -6.56
N ALA A 18 4.41 8.90 -7.00
CA ALA A 18 4.97 7.90 -7.88
C ALA A 18 4.78 6.51 -7.24
N GLY A 19 4.43 5.50 -8.03
CA GLY A 19 4.28 4.13 -7.50
C GLY A 19 5.63 3.60 -6.97
N PRO A 20 5.64 2.51 -6.18
CA PRO A 20 6.87 1.96 -5.62
C PRO A 20 7.95 1.64 -6.66
N LEU A 21 7.55 1.29 -7.89
CA LEU A 21 8.45 1.01 -8.99
C LEU A 21 9.18 2.27 -9.46
N GLU A 22 8.47 3.35 -9.69
CA GLU A 22 8.99 4.65 -10.13
C GLU A 22 9.86 5.28 -9.05
N GLU A 23 9.47 5.14 -7.78
CA GLU A 23 10.29 5.58 -6.66
C GLU A 23 11.60 4.79 -6.56
N CYS A 24 11.56 3.46 -6.75
CA CYS A 24 12.78 2.66 -6.79
C CYS A 24 13.66 3.00 -8.00
N ARG A 25 13.08 3.18 -9.19
CA ARG A 25 13.83 3.63 -10.39
C ARG A 25 14.54 4.96 -10.14
N SER A 26 13.87 5.88 -9.47
CA SER A 26 14.42 7.20 -9.15
C SER A 26 15.51 7.13 -8.07
N SER A 27 15.41 6.20 -7.11
CA SER A 27 16.34 6.11 -5.98
C SER A 27 17.64 5.38 -6.31
N VAL A 28 17.60 4.39 -7.20
CA VAL A 28 18.79 3.58 -7.55
C VAL A 28 19.59 4.13 -8.73
N GLY A 29 19.00 5.03 -9.53
CA GLY A 29 19.61 5.58 -10.74
C GLY A 29 19.61 4.60 -11.92
N ALA A 30 20.23 5.00 -13.04
CA ALA A 30 20.14 4.27 -14.31
C ALA A 30 20.77 2.86 -14.28
N ASP A 31 21.84 2.68 -13.51
CA ASP A 31 22.58 1.41 -13.40
C ASP A 31 22.24 0.63 -12.12
N GLY A 32 21.25 1.11 -11.36
CA GLY A 32 20.91 0.55 -10.06
C GLY A 32 19.96 -0.64 -10.11
N ASP A 33 20.04 -1.49 -9.09
CA ASP A 33 19.20 -2.69 -8.99
C ASP A 33 17.80 -2.35 -8.44
N VAL A 34 16.87 -2.07 -9.37
CA VAL A 34 15.46 -1.81 -9.07
C VAL A 34 14.80 -3.00 -8.36
N ALA A 35 15.18 -4.23 -8.71
CA ALA A 35 14.61 -5.44 -8.10
C ALA A 35 15.00 -5.57 -6.63
N ALA A 36 16.27 -5.30 -6.30
CA ALA A 36 16.75 -5.27 -4.93
C ALA A 36 16.06 -4.17 -4.10
N CYS A 37 15.87 -2.98 -4.68
CA CYS A 37 15.12 -1.90 -4.02
C CYS A 37 13.69 -2.33 -3.68
N LEU A 38 12.96 -2.89 -4.66
CA LEU A 38 11.58 -3.35 -4.46
C LEU A 38 11.49 -4.49 -3.44
N THR A 39 12.45 -5.43 -3.46
CA THR A 39 12.51 -6.54 -2.50
C THR A 39 12.67 -6.03 -1.08
N LEU A 40 13.62 -5.11 -0.85
CA LEU A 40 13.83 -4.49 0.45
C LEU A 40 12.57 -3.75 0.91
N ARG A 41 11.94 -2.98 0.01
CA ARG A 41 10.70 -2.27 0.31
C ARG A 41 9.56 -3.20 0.70
N LEU A 42 9.38 -4.30 -0.03
CA LEU A 42 8.35 -5.28 0.25
C LEU A 42 8.60 -5.95 1.60
N GLN A 43 9.86 -6.25 1.93
CA GLN A 43 10.23 -6.75 3.25
C GLN A 43 9.84 -5.75 4.34
N THR A 44 10.25 -4.49 4.21
CA THR A 44 9.92 -3.44 5.19
C THR A 44 8.41 -3.25 5.34
N ALA A 45 7.66 -3.19 4.25
CA ALA A 45 6.20 -3.04 4.27
C ALA A 45 5.53 -4.25 4.95
N ASN A 46 5.98 -5.48 4.66
CA ASN A 46 5.44 -6.68 5.31
C ASN A 46 5.77 -6.74 6.80
N GLU A 47 6.98 -6.34 7.22
CA GLU A 47 7.35 -6.26 8.63
C GLU A 47 6.50 -5.23 9.38
N GLY A 48 6.30 -4.06 8.77
CA GLY A 48 5.41 -3.02 9.27
C GLY A 48 3.98 -3.53 9.44
N LEU A 49 3.42 -4.12 8.38
CA LEU A 49 2.05 -4.65 8.40
C LEU A 49 1.90 -5.72 9.48
N ALA A 50 2.85 -6.66 9.58
CA ALA A 50 2.82 -7.69 10.61
C ALA A 50 2.87 -7.10 12.03
N GLY A 51 3.65 -6.02 12.23
CA GLY A 51 3.66 -5.24 13.48
C GLY A 51 2.30 -4.65 13.81
N THR A 52 1.76 -3.85 12.90
CA THR A 52 0.46 -3.19 13.07
C THR A 52 -0.67 -4.19 13.29
N GLU A 53 -0.68 -5.32 12.57
CA GLU A 53 -1.68 -6.37 12.75
C GLU A 53 -1.56 -7.07 14.11
N ARG A 54 -0.35 -7.23 14.66
CA ARG A 54 -0.17 -7.75 16.02
C ARG A 54 -0.78 -6.84 17.06
N ASP A 55 -0.58 -5.53 16.93
CA ASP A 55 -1.10 -4.54 17.88
C ASP A 55 -2.61 -4.38 17.77
N LEU A 56 -3.15 -4.32 16.55
CA LEU A 56 -4.60 -4.36 16.32
C LEU A 56 -5.25 -5.59 16.93
N ARG A 57 -4.63 -6.76 16.81
CA ARG A 57 -5.16 -7.98 17.43
C ARG A 57 -5.22 -7.87 18.96
N LYS A 58 -4.26 -7.17 19.60
CA LYS A 58 -4.33 -6.88 21.05
C LYS A 58 -5.52 -5.98 21.35
N GLU A 59 -5.68 -4.89 20.61
CA GLU A 59 -6.79 -3.95 20.80
C GLU A 59 -8.16 -4.59 20.58
N MET A 60 -8.28 -5.49 19.59
CA MET A 60 -9.52 -6.23 19.36
C MET A 60 -9.85 -7.19 20.51
N ARG A 61 -8.83 -7.82 21.12
CA ARG A 61 -9.03 -8.63 22.35
C ARG A 61 -9.54 -7.78 23.50
N GLU A 62 -8.98 -6.59 23.69
CA GLU A 62 -9.43 -5.67 24.72
C GLU A 62 -10.86 -5.17 24.46
N LEU A 63 -11.20 -4.90 23.19
CA LEU A 63 -12.55 -4.52 22.79
C LEU A 63 -13.57 -5.63 23.09
N ASP A 64 -13.23 -6.87 22.75
CA ASP A 64 -14.03 -8.04 23.04
C ASP A 64 -14.23 -8.21 24.56
N ALA A 65 -13.16 -8.05 25.35
CA ALA A 65 -13.23 -8.10 26.81
C ALA A 65 -14.15 -7.02 27.39
N ARG A 66 -14.03 -5.77 26.92
CA ARG A 66 -14.88 -4.64 27.40
C ARG A 66 -16.34 -4.80 27.04
N ARG A 67 -16.66 -5.43 25.89
CA ARG A 67 -18.04 -5.60 25.41
C ARG A 67 -18.68 -6.93 25.80
N GLY A 68 -17.97 -7.78 26.56
CA GLY A 68 -18.44 -9.12 26.92
C GLY A 68 -18.67 -10.03 25.71
N GLY A 69 -17.95 -9.80 24.61
CA GLY A 69 -18.15 -10.45 23.31
C GLY A 69 -16.90 -11.17 22.79
N ARG A 70 -17.03 -11.81 21.62
CA ARG A 70 -15.94 -12.50 20.89
C ARG A 70 -16.02 -12.24 19.39
N LYS A 71 -16.36 -11.00 19.01
CA LYS A 71 -16.67 -10.62 17.61
C LYS A 71 -15.56 -9.81 16.97
N ALA A 72 -14.83 -9.01 17.74
CA ALA A 72 -13.82 -8.10 17.22
C ALA A 72 -12.61 -8.86 16.66
N VAL A 73 -12.05 -9.80 17.42
CA VAL A 73 -10.88 -10.58 16.95
C VAL A 73 -11.20 -11.36 15.67
N PRO A 74 -12.30 -12.15 15.60
CA PRO A 74 -12.61 -12.87 14.36
C PRO A 74 -12.93 -11.95 13.17
N ALA A 75 -13.52 -10.77 13.41
CA ALA A 75 -13.76 -9.81 12.33
C ALA A 75 -12.46 -9.25 11.75
N PHE A 76 -11.52 -8.88 12.61
CA PHE A 76 -10.20 -8.43 12.19
C PHE A 76 -9.43 -9.53 11.45
N GLU A 77 -9.42 -10.76 11.96
CA GLU A 77 -8.71 -11.87 11.32
C GLU A 77 -9.28 -12.21 9.94
N ARG A 78 -10.60 -12.15 9.77
CA ARG A 78 -11.24 -12.29 8.45
C ARG A 78 -10.82 -11.17 7.50
N SER A 79 -10.79 -9.92 7.97
CA SER A 79 -10.34 -8.78 7.16
C SER A 79 -8.88 -8.93 6.73
N ALA A 80 -7.98 -9.29 7.65
CA ALA A 80 -6.57 -9.53 7.35
C ALA A 80 -6.37 -10.68 6.35
N SER A 81 -7.13 -11.77 6.50
CA SER A 81 -7.10 -12.89 5.56
C SER A 81 -7.58 -12.50 4.17
N ALA A 82 -8.71 -11.78 4.08
CA ALA A 82 -9.25 -11.28 2.82
C ALA A 82 -8.27 -10.35 2.11
N PHE A 83 -7.60 -9.45 2.84
CA PHE A 83 -6.58 -8.58 2.29
C PHE A 83 -5.41 -9.37 1.67
N ARG A 84 -4.86 -10.36 2.39
CA ARG A 84 -3.75 -11.18 1.86
C ARG A 84 -4.13 -11.91 0.57
N ASN A 85 -5.35 -12.45 0.53
CA ASN A 85 -5.85 -13.14 -0.66
C ASN A 85 -6.05 -12.17 -1.82
N TYR A 86 -6.64 -10.99 -1.57
CA TYR A 86 -6.79 -9.95 -2.57
C TYR A 86 -5.44 -9.48 -3.12
N ARG A 87 -4.49 -9.13 -2.24
CA ARG A 87 -3.15 -8.68 -2.64
C ARG A 87 -2.47 -9.68 -3.56
N SER A 88 -2.47 -10.96 -3.16
CA SER A 88 -1.86 -12.02 -3.97
C SER A 88 -2.54 -12.19 -5.34
N ALA A 89 -3.87 -12.30 -5.37
CA ALA A 89 -4.61 -12.51 -6.62
C ALA A 89 -4.52 -11.29 -7.54
N HIS A 90 -4.63 -10.08 -7.00
CA HIS A 90 -4.57 -8.85 -7.76
C HIS A 90 -3.17 -8.63 -8.35
N CYS A 91 -2.10 -8.79 -7.56
CA CYS A 91 -0.75 -8.57 -8.08
C CYS A 91 -0.30 -9.66 -9.06
N ALA A 92 -0.82 -10.89 -8.95
CA ALA A 92 -0.66 -11.89 -10.00
C ALA A 92 -1.38 -11.48 -11.31
N PHE A 93 -2.57 -10.87 -11.22
CA PHE A 93 -3.24 -10.30 -12.39
C PHE A 93 -2.44 -9.14 -13.01
N ILE A 94 -1.84 -8.27 -12.18
CA ILE A 94 -0.94 -7.20 -12.64
C ILE A 94 0.27 -7.77 -13.38
N GLU A 95 0.87 -8.85 -12.90
CA GLU A 95 1.96 -9.54 -13.61
C GLU A 95 1.54 -10.04 -15.00
N ILE A 96 0.41 -10.75 -15.08
CA ILE A 96 -0.07 -11.40 -16.31
C ILE A 96 -0.42 -10.40 -17.42
N ARG A 97 -0.91 -9.21 -17.05
CA ARG A 97 -1.32 -8.18 -18.02
C ARG A 97 -0.17 -7.34 -18.57
N MET A 98 1.07 -7.58 -18.13
CA MET A 98 2.24 -6.86 -18.62
C MET A 98 2.71 -7.46 -19.94
N ASP A 99 2.83 -6.60 -20.97
CA ASP A 99 3.37 -7.01 -22.27
C ASP A 99 4.88 -7.27 -22.22
N ASN A 100 5.61 -6.53 -21.36
CA ASN A 100 7.04 -6.72 -21.14
C ASN A 100 7.29 -7.79 -20.06
N ARG A 101 7.80 -8.95 -20.48
CA ARG A 101 8.09 -10.09 -19.59
C ARG A 101 9.20 -9.82 -18.57
N ASP A 102 10.16 -8.97 -18.91
CA ASP A 102 11.27 -8.65 -18.00
C ASP A 102 10.82 -7.67 -16.90
N GLU A 103 9.83 -6.83 -17.20
CA GLU A 103 9.24 -5.90 -16.22
C GLU A 103 8.09 -6.50 -15.41
N ALA A 104 7.48 -7.60 -15.86
CA ALA A 104 6.34 -8.21 -15.19
C ALA A 104 6.60 -8.57 -13.71
N PRO A 105 7.74 -9.19 -13.34
CA PRO A 105 8.04 -9.48 -11.93
C PRO A 105 8.25 -8.22 -11.08
N LEU A 106 8.79 -7.14 -11.68
CA LEU A 106 8.95 -5.86 -11.00
C LEU A 106 7.59 -5.20 -10.74
N ALA A 107 6.71 -5.22 -11.74
CA ALA A 107 5.35 -4.70 -11.61
C ALA A 107 4.54 -5.45 -10.53
N ARG A 108 4.70 -6.78 -10.44
CA ARG A 108 4.11 -7.57 -9.35
C ARG A 108 4.63 -7.14 -7.99
N THR A 109 5.95 -7.10 -7.82
CA THR A 109 6.56 -6.73 -6.53
C THR A 109 6.15 -5.32 -6.12
N ALA A 110 6.12 -4.38 -7.05
CA ALA A 110 5.67 -3.02 -6.81
C ALA A 110 4.17 -2.96 -6.41
N CYS A 111 3.31 -3.74 -7.05
CA CYS A 111 1.91 -3.89 -6.65
C CYS A 111 1.79 -4.41 -5.21
N GLU A 112 2.59 -5.42 -4.85
CA GLU A 112 2.57 -5.99 -3.50
C GLU A 112 3.03 -4.96 -2.45
N VAL A 113 4.06 -4.16 -2.75
CA VAL A 113 4.48 -3.02 -1.89
C VAL A 113 3.33 -2.03 -1.75
N GLN A 114 2.78 -1.55 -2.87
CA GLN A 114 1.76 -0.51 -2.87
C GLN A 114 0.54 -0.90 -2.04
N LEU A 115 -0.04 -2.08 -2.29
CA LEU A 115 -1.21 -2.53 -1.53
C LEU A 115 -0.90 -2.74 -0.05
N THR A 116 0.35 -3.08 0.30
CA THR A 116 0.77 -3.24 1.70
C THR A 116 0.90 -1.88 2.40
N ASP A 117 1.46 -0.88 1.72
CA ASP A 117 1.58 0.48 2.21
C ASP A 117 0.19 1.13 2.39
N GLU A 118 -0.70 0.98 1.40
CA GLU A 118 -2.08 1.45 1.47
C GLU A 118 -2.82 0.80 2.66
N ARG A 119 -2.67 -0.51 2.83
CA ARG A 119 -3.26 -1.22 3.97
C ARG A 119 -2.71 -0.74 5.29
N LEU A 120 -1.41 -0.48 5.38
CA LEU A 120 -0.79 0.11 6.56
C LEU A 120 -1.40 1.48 6.88
N THR A 121 -1.56 2.35 5.88
CA THR A 121 -2.23 3.64 6.04
C THR A 121 -3.66 3.48 6.55
N GLU A 122 -4.46 2.60 5.96
CA GLU A 122 -5.83 2.31 6.44
C GLU A 122 -5.86 1.86 7.91
N LEU A 123 -4.90 1.02 8.30
CA LEU A 123 -4.83 0.47 9.65
C LEU A 123 -4.26 1.43 10.69
N LEU A 124 -3.60 2.51 10.27
CA LEU A 124 -2.99 3.52 11.15
C LEU A 124 -3.85 4.78 11.29
N ILE A 125 -4.69 5.10 10.30
CA ILE A 125 -5.70 6.16 10.41
C ILE A 125 -6.86 5.61 11.24
N ARG A 126 -6.86 5.90 12.54
CA ARG A 126 -7.91 5.50 13.49
C ARG A 126 -8.46 6.72 14.20
#